data_AF-A0A2S9G400-F1
#
_entry.id   AF-A0A2S9G400-F1
#
_cell.length_a   1.000
_cell.length_b   1.000
_cell.length_c   1.000
_cell.angle_alpha   90.00
_cell.angle_beta   90.00
_cell.angle_gamma   90.00
#
_symmetry.space_group_name_H-M   'P 1'
#
loop_
_entity.id
_entity.type
_entity.pdbx_description
1 polymer ?
#
loop_
_entity_poly.entity_id
_entity_poly.type
_entity_poly.pdbx_seq_one_letter_code
_entity_poly.pdbx_strand_id
1 'polypeptide(L)'
;DNSYDRFEPKHPGNSVDERPLMDFTPGYVLRALDYLPKAGSRAPWKLKQNYLLDLQLIRRGKVDDEALAFSRHHAPVTASA
;
A
#
# COMPACT_ATOMS: atom_id res chain seq x y z
N ASP A 1 5.51 20.39 -10.97
CA ASP A 1 5.28 21.54 -10.08
C ASP A 1 4.63 21.15 -8.75
N ASN A 2 5.09 20.06 -8.14
CA ASN A 2 4.48 19.49 -6.93
C ASN A 2 5.63 19.14 -5.96
N SER A 3 6.07 20.10 -5.15
CA SER A 3 7.27 20.01 -4.30
C SER A 3 7.05 19.14 -3.04
N TYR A 4 6.62 17.88 -3.19
CA TYR A 4 6.42 16.95 -2.07
C TYR A 4 7.75 16.30 -1.66
N ASP A 5 7.99 16.11 -0.35
CA ASP A 5 9.19 15.46 0.20
C ASP A 5 8.88 14.19 1.01
N ARG A 6 7.61 13.95 1.33
CA ARG A 6 7.14 12.80 2.10
C ARG A 6 5.90 12.18 1.47
N PHE A 7 5.87 10.85 1.45
CA PHE A 7 4.70 10.06 1.08
C PHE A 7 4.45 8.97 2.13
N GLU A 8 3.21 8.79 2.54
CA GLU A 8 2.80 7.80 3.54
C GLU A 8 1.53 7.06 3.06
N PRO A 9 1.47 5.72 3.14
CA PRO A 9 0.24 4.98 2.84
C PRO A 9 -0.83 5.21 3.91
N LYS A 10 -2.07 5.47 3.51
CA LYS A 10 -3.22 5.61 4.41
C LYS A 10 -3.97 4.29 4.53
N HIS A 11 -4.22 3.84 5.75
CA HIS A 11 -5.03 2.65 5.99
C HIS A 11 -6.44 2.82 5.36
N PRO A 12 -6.96 1.81 4.62
CA PRO A 12 -8.22 1.95 3.87
C PRO A 12 -9.48 1.97 4.74
N GLY A 13 -9.34 1.73 6.05
CA GLY A 13 -10.47 1.60 6.98
C GLY A 13 -11.42 0.49 6.53
N ASN A 14 -12.72 0.72 6.67
CA ASN A 14 -13.75 -0.26 6.31
C ASN A 14 -14.10 -0.26 4.81
N SER A 15 -13.34 0.47 3.98
CA SER A 15 -13.61 0.55 2.54
C SER A 15 -13.04 -0.65 1.76
N VAL A 16 -12.23 -1.48 2.40
CA VAL A 16 -11.57 -2.65 1.82
C VAL A 16 -11.68 -3.79 2.82
N ASP A 17 -12.22 -4.93 2.37
CA ASP A 17 -12.29 -6.12 3.23
C ASP A 17 -10.92 -6.78 3.35
N GLU A 18 -10.57 -7.19 4.56
CA GLU A 18 -9.39 -8.00 4.80
C GLU A 18 -9.56 -9.42 4.23
N ARG A 19 -8.48 -9.93 3.64
CA ARG A 19 -8.36 -11.27 3.07
C ARG A 19 -7.02 -11.88 3.44
N PRO A 20 -6.87 -13.21 3.39
CA PRO A 20 -5.56 -13.85 3.42
C PRO A 20 -4.62 -13.26 2.35
N LEU A 21 -3.32 -13.22 2.64
CA LEU A 21 -2.30 -12.71 1.71
C LEU A 21 -2.35 -13.39 0.34
N MET A 22 -2.66 -14.68 0.34
CA MET A 22 -2.68 -15.55 -0.83
C MET A 22 -3.73 -16.63 -0.63
N ASP A 23 -4.44 -16.97 -1.71
CA ASP A 23 -5.46 -18.02 -1.73
C ASP A 23 -4.78 -19.38 -1.97
N PHE A 24 -3.94 -19.81 -1.02
CA PHE A 24 -3.18 -21.07 -1.09
C PHE A 24 -3.37 -21.89 0.19
N THR A 25 -3.83 -23.14 0.04
CA THR A 25 -4.27 -23.99 1.17
C THR A 25 -3.39 -25.21 1.50
N PRO A 26 -2.04 -25.23 1.34
CA PRO A 26 -1.24 -26.27 1.96
C PRO A 26 -1.34 -26.19 3.48
N GLY A 27 -1.34 -27.34 4.15
CA GLY A 27 -1.47 -27.40 5.60
C GLY A 27 -0.41 -26.61 6.38
N TYR A 28 0.79 -26.40 5.83
CA TYR A 28 1.82 -25.57 6.48
C TYR A 28 1.50 -24.07 6.41
N VAL A 29 0.86 -23.60 5.32
CA VAL A 29 0.41 -22.21 5.20
C VAL A 29 -0.74 -21.96 6.16
N LEU A 30 -1.70 -22.89 6.23
CA LEU A 30 -2.85 -22.78 7.12
C LEU A 30 -2.45 -22.63 8.60
N ARG A 31 -1.39 -23.32 9.04
CA ARG A 31 -0.85 -23.17 10.41
C ARG A 31 -0.23 -21.80 10.69
N ALA A 32 0.25 -21.11 9.65
CA ALA A 32 0.91 -19.82 9.78
C ALA A 32 0.02 -18.62 9.41
N LEU A 33 -1.23 -18.85 9.00
CA LEU A 33 -2.14 -17.80 8.46
C LEU A 33 -2.34 -16.61 9.40
N ASP A 34 -2.29 -16.84 10.71
CA ASP A 34 -2.48 -15.79 11.71
C ASP A 34 -1.23 -14.92 11.94
N TYR A 35 -0.06 -15.42 11.53
CA TYR A 35 1.21 -14.67 11.56
C TYR A 35 1.50 -13.93 10.26
N LEU A 36 0.82 -14.29 9.18
CA LEU A 36 0.99 -13.65 7.88
C LEU A 36 0.24 -12.31 7.84
N PRO A 37 0.80 -11.32 7.11
CA PRO A 37 0.10 -10.08 6.86
C PRO A 37 -1.21 -10.34 6.09
N LYS A 38 -2.20 -9.47 6.27
CA LYS A 38 -3.47 -9.53 5.54
C LYS A 38 -3.35 -8.75 4.23
N ALA A 39 -4.11 -9.15 3.23
CA ALA A 39 -4.31 -8.42 1.98
C ALA A 39 -5.71 -7.83 1.92
N GLY A 40 -5.94 -6.89 1.01
CA GLY A 40 -7.25 -6.31 0.77
C GLY A 40 -8.04 -7.00 -0.35
N SER A 41 -9.34 -6.76 -0.40
CA SER A 41 -10.23 -7.25 -1.46
C SER A 41 -10.00 -6.59 -2.84
N ARG A 42 -9.37 -5.41 -2.88
CA ARG A 42 -9.13 -4.62 -4.11
C ARG A 42 -7.78 -3.89 -4.08
N ALA A 43 -7.35 -3.41 -5.25
CA ALA A 43 -6.13 -2.60 -5.39
C ALA A 43 -6.26 -1.27 -4.62
N PRO A 44 -5.14 -0.68 -4.15
CA PRO A 44 -3.76 -1.19 -4.21
C PRO A 44 -3.44 -2.26 -3.15
N TRP A 45 -4.38 -2.58 -2.25
CA TRP A 45 -4.20 -3.48 -1.11
C TRP A 45 -4.20 -4.98 -1.46
N LYS A 46 -4.56 -5.34 -2.70
CA LYS A 46 -4.63 -6.73 -3.16
C LYS A 46 -3.37 -7.12 -3.94
N LEU A 47 -2.70 -8.19 -3.48
CA LEU A 47 -1.62 -8.83 -4.23
C LEU A 47 -2.19 -9.70 -5.36
N LYS A 48 -1.75 -9.48 -6.61
CA LYS A 48 -2.27 -10.18 -7.79
C LYS A 48 -1.45 -11.42 -8.19
N GLN A 49 -0.22 -11.54 -7.69
CA GLN A 49 0.74 -12.60 -8.05
C GLN A 49 0.81 -12.84 -9.57
N ASN A 50 0.73 -11.77 -10.36
CA ASN A 50 0.63 -11.86 -11.81
C ASN A 50 1.61 -10.87 -12.44
N TYR A 51 2.68 -11.43 -13.01
CA TYR A 51 3.78 -10.66 -13.56
C TYR A 51 3.36 -9.62 -14.61
N LEU A 52 2.42 -9.95 -15.51
CA LEU A 52 1.98 -9.04 -16.56
C LEU A 52 1.18 -7.86 -15.98
N LEU A 53 0.32 -8.13 -14.99
CA LEU A 53 -0.43 -7.08 -14.29
C LEU A 53 0.50 -6.19 -13.47
N ASP A 54 1.51 -6.77 -12.83
CA ASP A 54 2.49 -6.04 -12.02
C ASP A 54 3.39 -5.18 -12.91
N LEU A 55 3.81 -5.69 -14.09
CA LEU A 55 4.58 -4.93 -15.07
C LEU A 55 3.81 -3.69 -15.57
N GLN A 56 2.54 -3.86 -15.90
CA GLN A 56 1.67 -2.76 -16.33
C GLN A 56 1.48 -1.73 -15.21
N LEU A 57 1.26 -2.18 -13.97
CA LEU A 57 1.08 -1.33 -12.80
C LEU A 57 2.34 -0.51 -12.50
N ILE A 58 3.52 -1.15 -12.46
CA ILE A 58 4.77 -0.49 -12.09
C ILE A 58 5.26 0.46 -13.19
N ARG A 59 5.15 0.06 -14.48
CA ARG A 59 5.68 0.87 -15.59
C ARG A 59 4.75 1.97 -16.06
N ARG A 60 3.44 1.80 -15.91
CA ARG A 60 2.43 2.68 -16.51
C ARG A 60 1.35 3.11 -15.53
N GLY A 61 1.37 2.61 -14.30
CA GLY A 61 0.45 3.02 -13.26
C GLY A 61 0.74 4.44 -12.79
N LYS A 62 -0.32 5.11 -12.37
CA LYS A 62 -0.25 6.41 -11.72
C LYS A 62 0.34 6.27 -10.31
N VAL A 63 1.18 7.23 -9.92
CA VAL A 63 1.79 7.27 -8.58
C VAL A 63 0.89 8.03 -7.59
N ASP A 64 0.02 8.91 -8.08
CA ASP A 64 -0.94 9.69 -7.30
C ASP A 64 -2.22 8.89 -6.98
N ASP A 65 -2.05 7.79 -6.24
CA ASP A 65 -3.17 6.98 -5.73
C ASP A 65 -3.81 7.65 -4.50
N GLU A 66 -5.14 7.53 -4.36
CA GLU A 66 -5.92 7.97 -3.19
C GLU A 66 -5.45 7.29 -1.89
N ALA A 67 -4.85 6.10 -2.02
CA ALA A 67 -4.24 5.37 -0.91
C ALA A 67 -2.97 6.03 -0.35
N LEU A 68 -2.38 7.02 -1.03
CA LEU A 68 -1.15 7.69 -0.61
C LEU A 68 -1.43 9.13 -0.15
N ALA A 69 -0.84 9.49 0.99
CA ALA A 69 -0.77 10.86 1.49
C ALA A 69 0.56 11.49 1.07
N PHE A 70 0.51 12.57 0.30
CA PHE A 70 1.70 13.38 0.01
C PHE A 70 1.72 14.62 0.89
N SER A 71 2.86 14.90 1.54
CA SER A 71 3.02 16.06 2.40
C SER A 71 4.39 16.72 2.20
N ARG A 72 4.56 17.90 2.80
CA ARG A 72 5.80 18.67 2.81
C ARG A 72 6.26 18.83 4.25
N HIS A 73 7.50 18.49 4.53
CA HIS A 73 8.12 18.75 5.81
C HIS A 73 8.62 20.18 5.84
N HIS A 74 7.78 21.12 6.27
CA HIS A 74 8.26 22.48 6.54
C HIS A 74 9.16 22.43 7.77
N ALA A 75 10.47 22.56 7.59
CA ALA A 75 11.39 22.71 8.70
C ALA A 75 10.95 23.96 9.52
N PRO A 76 10.77 23.86 10.84
CA PRO A 76 10.48 25.03 11.64
C PRO A 76 11.69 25.96 11.54
N VAL A 77 11.51 27.12 10.89
CA VAL A 77 12.50 28.18 10.96
C VAL A 77 12.42 28.74 12.37
N THR A 78 13.37 28.36 13.22
CA THR A 78 13.54 29.02 14.52
C THR A 78 13.85 30.48 14.25
N ALA A 79 12.88 31.36 14.48
CA ALA A 79 13.11 32.80 14.45
C ALA A 79 14.05 33.15 15.61
N SER A 80 15.28 33.54 15.29
CA SER A 80 16.17 34.17 16.27
C SER A 80 15.62 35.56 16.59
N ALA A 81 15.48 35.83 17.89
CA ALA A 81 15.11 37.14 18.45
C ALA A 81 16.28 38.13 18.41
#